data_AF-A0A6I0I548-F1
#
_entry.id   AF-A0A6I0I548-F1
#
_cell.length_a   1.000
_cell.length_b   1.000
_cell.length_c   1.000
_cell.angle_alpha   90.00
_cell.angle_beta   90.00
_cell.angle_gamma   90.00
#
_symmetry.space_group_name_H-M   'P 1'
#
loop_
_entity.id
_entity.type
_entity.pdbx_description
1 polymer ?
#
loop_
_entity_poly.entity_id
_entity_poly.type
_entity_poly.pdbx_seq_one_letter_code
_entity_poly.pdbx_strand_id
1 'polypeptide(L)'
;MEQRLDTYSRFPSGMREYLEAYGFHFSKKLYEWAVSKMKVKDEATGKEKKLEPWSKDEVDDMLKANGITIEHDKGYDVAYVANMLKADFYKKSLVDEAHLCKHIKCYLDDIDGDPCRAFDEFFATCIGKGIPVIWSDVI
;
A
#
# COMPACT_ATOMS: atom_id res chain seq x y z
N MET A 1 16.56 -11.60 -12.06
CA MET A 1 15.25 -10.93 -12.08
C MET A 1 15.07 -10.39 -13.48
N GLU A 2 13.99 -10.78 -14.17
CA GLU A 2 13.64 -10.16 -15.44
C GLU A 2 13.16 -8.72 -15.21
N GLN A 3 13.39 -7.83 -16.17
CA GLN A 3 12.99 -6.43 -16.04
C GLN A 3 11.48 -6.28 -16.30
N ARG A 4 10.79 -5.50 -15.47
CA ARG A 4 9.37 -5.17 -15.68
C ARG A 4 9.16 -4.48 -17.03
N LEU A 5 8.14 -4.87 -17.78
CA LEU A 5 7.96 -4.46 -19.18
C LEU A 5 7.45 -3.02 -19.33
N ASP A 6 6.80 -2.49 -18.31
CA ASP A 6 6.34 -1.12 -18.30
C ASP A 6 7.49 -0.10 -18.14
N THR A 7 8.75 -0.52 -17.91
CA THR A 7 9.90 0.39 -18.06
C THR A 7 10.03 0.97 -19.46
N TYR A 8 9.44 0.32 -20.47
CA TYR A 8 9.39 0.83 -21.84
C TYR A 8 8.23 1.81 -22.08
N SER A 9 7.35 2.00 -21.10
CA SER A 9 6.24 2.95 -21.18
C SER A 9 6.73 4.40 -21.15
N ARG A 10 5.98 5.28 -21.81
CA ARG A 10 6.22 6.73 -21.74
C ARG A 10 5.52 7.32 -20.52
N PHE A 11 6.20 7.37 -19.39
CA PHE A 11 5.69 7.99 -18.17
C PHE A 11 5.82 9.52 -18.19
N PRO A 12 4.86 10.25 -17.58
CA PRO A 12 4.98 11.70 -17.40
C PRO A 12 6.24 12.04 -16.59
N SER A 13 6.81 13.24 -16.80
CA SER A 13 8.09 13.63 -16.18
C SER A 13 8.11 13.46 -14.67
N GLY A 14 7.09 13.95 -13.97
CA GLY A 14 7.03 13.81 -12.51
C GLY A 14 7.00 12.35 -12.04
N MET A 15 6.36 11.44 -12.78
CA MET A 15 6.40 10.01 -12.44
C MET A 15 7.78 9.43 -12.67
N ARG A 16 8.48 9.83 -13.75
CA ARG A 16 9.86 9.39 -13.99
C ARG A 16 10.78 9.83 -12.86
N GLU A 17 10.70 11.09 -12.45
CA GLU A 17 11.46 11.61 -11.32
C GLU A 17 11.14 10.84 -10.03
N TYR A 18 9.86 10.53 -9.78
CA TYR A 18 9.45 9.71 -8.64
C TYR A 18 10.05 8.30 -8.70
N LEU A 19 9.97 7.63 -9.85
CA LEU A 19 10.50 6.28 -10.04
C LEU A 19 12.03 6.24 -9.94
N GLU A 20 12.72 7.30 -10.36
CA GLU A 20 14.17 7.44 -10.18
C GLU A 20 14.56 7.55 -8.70
N ALA A 21 13.72 8.17 -7.87
CA ALA A 21 13.98 8.35 -6.44
C ALA A 21 13.56 7.15 -5.58
N TYR A 22 12.41 6.53 -5.88
CA TYR A 22 11.77 5.54 -5.00
C TYR A 22 11.52 4.18 -5.68
N GLY A 23 11.69 4.09 -6.99
CA GLY A 23 11.19 2.95 -7.77
C GLY A 23 9.67 2.82 -7.68
N PHE A 24 9.17 1.61 -7.92
CA PHE A 24 7.75 1.28 -7.80
C PHE A 24 7.39 0.89 -6.35
N HIS A 25 7.80 1.74 -5.41
CA HIS A 25 7.53 1.60 -3.98
C HIS A 25 6.97 2.91 -3.43
N PHE A 26 6.26 2.84 -2.31
CA PHE A 26 5.66 4.02 -1.70
C PHE A 26 6.72 4.89 -1.00
N SER A 27 6.81 6.14 -1.44
CA SER A 27 7.37 7.24 -0.65
C SER A 27 6.43 7.57 0.50
N LYS A 28 6.93 8.25 1.53
CA LYS A 28 6.09 8.73 2.64
C LYS A 28 4.89 9.54 2.14
N LYS A 29 5.13 10.48 1.23
CA LYS A 29 4.09 11.37 0.72
C LYS A 29 3.08 10.64 -0.15
N LEU A 30 3.53 9.71 -1.00
CA LEU A 30 2.61 8.91 -1.81
C LEU A 30 1.74 8.03 -0.91
N TYR A 31 2.34 7.40 0.09
CA TYR A 31 1.64 6.63 1.10
C TYR A 31 0.57 7.46 1.81
N GLU A 32 0.93 8.62 2.37
CA GLU A 32 0.02 9.52 3.10
C GLU A 32 -1.14 9.96 2.20
N TRP A 33 -0.84 10.32 0.94
CA TRP A 33 -1.87 10.65 -0.04
C TRP A 33 -2.79 9.46 -0.33
N ALA A 34 -2.22 8.28 -0.58
CA ALA A 34 -2.96 7.07 -0.91
C ALA A 34 -3.94 6.67 0.21
N VAL A 35 -3.47 6.59 1.45
CA VAL A 35 -4.33 6.24 2.60
C VAL A 35 -5.36 7.33 2.90
N SER A 36 -5.09 8.59 2.56
CA SER A 36 -6.08 9.67 2.71
C SER A 36 -7.33 9.48 1.83
N LYS A 37 -7.22 8.69 0.75
CA LYS A 37 -8.32 8.35 -0.16
C LYS A 37 -9.07 7.09 0.25
N MET A 38 -8.56 6.32 1.21
CA MET A 38 -9.20 5.10 1.68
C MET A 38 -10.46 5.42 2.49
N LYS A 39 -11.48 4.60 2.26
CA LYS A 39 -12.77 4.69 2.94
C LYS A 39 -13.11 3.33 3.52
N VAL A 40 -13.83 3.36 4.62
CA VAL A 40 -14.41 2.16 5.24
C VAL A 40 -15.92 2.31 5.28
N LYS A 41 -16.61 1.21 5.04
CA LYS A 41 -18.05 1.14 5.24
C LYS A 41 -18.30 0.78 6.70
N ASP A 42 -19.09 1.59 7.37
CA ASP A 42 -19.59 1.30 8.70
C ASP A 42 -20.67 0.21 8.59
N GLU A 43 -20.44 -0.97 9.19
CA GLU A 43 -21.35 -2.11 9.03
C GLU A 43 -22.70 -1.90 9.70
N ALA A 44 -22.74 -1.14 10.80
CA ALA A 44 -23.97 -0.87 11.55
C ALA A 44 -24.88 0.12 10.81
N THR A 45 -24.30 1.12 10.15
CA THR A 45 -25.06 2.20 9.51
C THR A 45 -25.09 2.12 7.97
N GLY A 46 -24.22 1.31 7.39
CA GLY A 46 -24.01 1.18 5.94
C GLY A 46 -23.33 2.39 5.29
N LYS A 47 -22.94 3.41 6.06
CA LYS A 47 -22.37 4.67 5.53
C LYS A 47 -20.87 4.55 5.32
N GLU A 48 -20.36 5.26 4.32
CA GLU A 48 -18.92 5.42 4.10
C GLU A 48 -18.35 6.47 5.06
N LYS A 49 -17.22 6.16 5.68
CA LYS A 49 -16.39 7.11 6.42
C LYS A 49 -14.93 7.00 5.98
N LYS A 50 -14.16 8.07 6.21
CA LYS A 50 -12.71 8.04 5.95
C LYS A 50 -12.04 7.03 6.88
N LEU A 51 -11.04 6.31 6.37
CA LEU A 51 -10.18 5.49 7.21
C LEU A 51 -9.33 6.42 8.11
N GLU A 52 -9.23 6.09 9.40
CA GLU A 52 -8.16 6.62 10.25
C GLU A 52 -6.92 5.73 10.05
N PRO A 53 -5.90 6.20 9.33
CA PRO A 53 -4.77 5.35 8.97
C PRO A 53 -3.83 5.14 10.16
N TRP A 54 -3.21 3.97 10.23
CA TRP A 54 -2.04 3.74 11.08
C TRP A 54 -0.80 4.33 10.44
N SER A 55 0.02 5.04 11.21
CA SER A 55 1.37 5.43 10.81
C SER A 55 2.27 4.22 10.56
N LYS A 56 3.40 4.43 9.88
CA LYS A 56 4.39 3.35 9.67
C LYS A 56 4.90 2.81 11.01
N ASP A 57 5.19 3.69 11.97
CA ASP A 57 5.70 3.30 13.29
C ASP A 57 4.69 2.42 14.05
N GLU A 58 3.40 2.76 14.00
CA GLU A 58 2.34 1.92 14.58
C GLU A 58 2.25 0.54 13.91
N VAL A 59 2.45 0.47 12.59
CA VAL A 59 2.46 -0.80 11.84
C VAL A 59 3.69 -1.63 12.20
N ASP A 60 4.86 -1.01 12.27
CA ASP A 60 6.11 -1.68 12.63
C ASP A 60 6.04 -2.24 14.07
N ASP A 61 5.51 -1.46 15.03
CA ASP A 61 5.30 -1.89 16.41
C ASP A 61 4.29 -3.04 16.50
N MET A 62 3.19 -2.97 15.74
CA MET A 62 2.18 -4.02 15.65
C MET A 62 2.79 -5.34 15.11
N LEU A 63 3.59 -5.29 14.05
CA LEU A 63 4.25 -6.47 13.48
C LEU A 63 5.23 -7.08 14.49
N LYS A 64 6.02 -6.23 15.15
CA LYS A 64 6.98 -6.66 16.18
C LYS A 64 6.30 -7.31 17.37
N ALA A 65 5.20 -6.74 17.86
CA ALA A 65 4.41 -7.30 18.96
C ALA A 65 3.85 -8.69 18.61
N ASN A 66 3.57 -8.94 17.33
CA ASN A 66 3.12 -10.23 16.81
C ASN A 66 4.27 -11.17 16.37
N GLY A 67 5.53 -10.79 16.60
CA GLY A 67 6.70 -11.59 16.27
C GLY A 67 6.91 -11.77 14.76
N ILE A 68 6.43 -10.84 13.95
CA ILE A 68 6.50 -10.89 12.49
C ILE A 68 7.59 -9.95 11.98
N THR A 69 8.38 -10.46 11.04
CA THR A 69 9.36 -9.69 10.27
C THR A 69 9.02 -9.83 8.79
N ILE A 70 9.05 -8.70 8.08
CA ILE A 70 8.82 -8.62 6.64
C ILE A 70 10.20 -8.51 5.98
N GLU A 71 10.52 -9.44 5.10
CA GLU A 71 11.85 -9.53 4.47
C GLU A 71 11.98 -8.61 3.27
N HIS A 72 10.88 -8.37 2.55
CA HIS A 72 10.87 -7.61 1.31
C HIS A 72 10.25 -6.21 1.41
N ASP A 73 10.08 -5.66 2.62
CA ASP A 73 9.57 -4.30 2.80
C ASP A 73 10.53 -3.25 2.22
N LYS A 74 9.97 -2.28 1.50
CA LYS A 74 10.68 -1.14 0.93
C LYS A 74 9.87 0.13 1.11
N GLY A 75 10.51 1.18 1.62
CA GLY A 75 9.86 2.48 1.82
C GLY A 75 8.67 2.40 2.77
N TYR A 76 7.47 2.68 2.25
CA TYR A 76 6.21 2.68 2.99
C TYR A 76 5.23 1.59 2.51
N ASP A 77 5.72 0.58 1.78
CA ASP A 77 4.87 -0.50 1.24
C ASP A 77 4.13 -1.25 2.35
N VAL A 78 4.82 -1.64 3.43
CA VAL A 78 4.18 -2.29 4.58
C VAL A 78 3.08 -1.45 5.21
N ALA A 79 3.29 -0.13 5.32
CA ALA A 79 2.31 0.79 5.89
C ALA A 79 1.08 0.95 4.99
N TYR A 80 1.29 1.01 3.66
CA TYR A 80 0.20 1.03 2.71
C TYR A 80 -0.61 -0.27 2.76
N VAL A 81 0.05 -1.43 2.69
CA VAL A 81 -0.61 -2.74 2.73
C VAL A 81 -1.38 -2.92 4.03
N ALA A 82 -0.81 -2.56 5.19
CA ALA A 82 -1.51 -2.65 6.47
C ALA A 82 -2.80 -1.82 6.49
N ASN A 83 -2.77 -0.59 5.95
CA ASN A 83 -3.95 0.28 5.91
C ASN A 83 -4.98 -0.14 4.85
N MET A 84 -4.54 -0.66 3.71
CA MET A 84 -5.42 -1.28 2.72
C MET A 84 -6.15 -2.48 3.33
N LEU A 85 -5.42 -3.37 4.01
CA LEU A 85 -6.01 -4.52 4.70
C LEU A 85 -6.95 -4.10 5.83
N LYS A 86 -6.59 -3.02 6.56
CA LYS A 86 -7.45 -2.40 7.57
C LYS A 86 -8.77 -1.92 6.98
N ALA A 87 -8.75 -1.31 5.80
CA ALA A 87 -9.94 -0.80 5.16
C ALA A 87 -10.85 -1.91 4.62
N ASP A 88 -10.25 -2.88 3.93
CA ASP A 88 -11.00 -3.81 3.10
C ASP A 88 -11.34 -5.11 3.83
N PHE A 89 -10.48 -5.59 4.73
CA PHE A 89 -10.58 -6.94 5.29
C PHE A 89 -10.60 -7.02 6.83
N TYR A 90 -10.06 -6.03 7.54
CA TYR A 90 -9.97 -6.07 9.00
C TYR A 90 -11.32 -6.00 9.69
N LYS A 91 -11.48 -6.85 10.72
CA LYS A 91 -12.76 -7.13 11.40
C LYS A 91 -13.87 -7.66 10.49
N LYS A 92 -13.52 -8.06 9.27
CA LYS A 92 -14.38 -8.77 8.31
C LYS A 92 -13.84 -10.18 8.14
N SER A 93 -13.04 -10.42 7.10
CA SER A 93 -12.35 -11.69 6.87
C SER A 93 -11.07 -11.84 7.71
N LEU A 94 -10.42 -10.74 8.09
CA LEU A 94 -9.28 -10.73 9.01
C LEU A 94 -9.78 -10.37 10.42
N VAL A 95 -10.07 -11.41 11.19
CA VAL A 95 -10.80 -11.31 12.48
C VAL A 95 -10.07 -10.51 13.56
N ASP A 96 -8.75 -10.57 13.58
CA ASP A 96 -7.91 -9.92 14.58
C ASP A 96 -6.57 -9.45 14.00
N GLU A 97 -5.84 -8.74 14.84
CA GLU A 97 -4.56 -8.12 14.49
C GLU A 97 -3.51 -9.15 14.08
N ALA A 98 -3.48 -10.30 14.75
CA ALA A 98 -2.54 -11.37 14.44
C ALA A 98 -2.78 -11.95 13.03
N HIS A 99 -4.05 -12.13 12.63
CA HIS A 99 -4.41 -12.54 11.27
C HIS A 99 -4.04 -11.46 10.24
N LEU A 100 -4.24 -10.18 10.56
CA LEU A 100 -3.83 -9.08 9.70
C LEU A 100 -2.31 -9.05 9.50
N CYS A 101 -1.52 -9.17 10.57
CA CYS A 101 -0.06 -9.22 10.48
C CYS A 101 0.43 -10.40 9.65
N LYS A 102 -0.14 -11.59 9.84
CA LYS A 102 0.18 -12.77 9.02
C LYS A 102 -0.15 -12.53 7.55
N HIS A 103 -1.27 -11.87 7.25
CA HIS A 103 -1.65 -11.55 5.89
C HIS A 103 -0.69 -10.54 5.24
N ILE A 104 -0.24 -9.52 5.97
CA ILE A 104 0.80 -8.60 5.50
C ILE A 104 2.05 -9.39 5.09
N LYS A 105 2.51 -10.31 5.95
CA LYS A 105 3.67 -11.17 5.64
C LYS A 105 3.45 -12.01 4.39
N CYS A 106 2.32 -12.72 4.29
CA CYS A 106 2.03 -13.51 3.11
C CYS A 106 1.94 -12.69 1.82
N TYR A 107 1.51 -11.43 1.90
CA TYR A 107 1.38 -10.56 0.74
C TYR A 107 2.71 -9.98 0.27
N LEU A 108 3.56 -9.51 1.20
CA LEU A 108 4.82 -8.83 0.88
C LEU A 108 5.99 -9.80 0.68
N ASP A 109 6.02 -10.89 1.44
CA ASP A 109 7.08 -11.92 1.34
C ASP A 109 6.64 -13.08 0.43
N ASP A 110 5.67 -12.84 -0.45
CA ASP A 110 5.22 -13.82 -1.44
C ASP A 110 6.37 -14.20 -2.38
N ILE A 111 6.67 -15.48 -2.51
CA ILE A 111 7.87 -15.97 -3.20
C ILE A 111 7.74 -15.78 -4.72
N ASP A 112 6.53 -15.95 -5.25
CA ASP A 112 6.20 -15.74 -6.66
C ASP A 112 5.42 -14.43 -6.90
N GLY A 113 5.27 -13.61 -5.86
CA GLY A 113 4.70 -12.27 -5.95
C GLY A 113 5.66 -11.28 -6.61
N ASP A 114 5.10 -10.31 -7.33
CA ASP A 114 5.89 -9.17 -7.81
C ASP A 114 6.30 -8.27 -6.62
N PRO A 115 7.60 -7.92 -6.46
CA PRO A 115 8.05 -7.06 -5.37
C PRO A 115 7.40 -5.66 -5.34
N CYS A 116 6.80 -5.20 -6.44
CA CYS A 116 6.17 -3.89 -6.56
C CYS A 116 4.63 -3.97 -6.51
N ARG A 117 4.08 -5.16 -6.21
CA ARG A 117 2.64 -5.46 -6.28
C ARG A 117 1.76 -4.43 -5.58
N ALA A 118 2.15 -3.99 -4.38
CA ALA A 118 1.39 -3.00 -3.62
C ALA A 118 1.22 -1.67 -4.39
N PHE A 119 2.32 -1.19 -4.99
CA PHE A 119 2.32 0.02 -5.80
C PHE A 119 1.54 -0.18 -7.10
N ASP A 120 1.73 -1.32 -7.76
CA ASP A 120 1.10 -1.61 -9.05
C ASP A 120 -0.42 -1.76 -8.93
N GLU A 121 -0.92 -2.45 -7.90
CA GLU A 121 -2.35 -2.56 -7.60
C GLU A 121 -2.97 -1.18 -7.28
N PHE A 122 -2.25 -0.35 -6.51
CA PHE A 122 -2.67 1.01 -6.22
C PHE A 122 -2.74 1.88 -7.48
N PHE A 123 -1.67 1.89 -8.28
CA PHE A 123 -1.58 2.73 -9.45
C PHE A 123 -2.58 2.30 -10.54
N ALA A 124 -2.77 0.99 -10.73
CA ALA A 124 -3.82 0.44 -11.58
C ALA A 124 -5.22 0.89 -11.11
N THR A 125 -5.45 0.95 -9.80
CA THR A 125 -6.70 1.46 -9.23
C THR A 125 -6.90 2.95 -9.52
N CYS A 126 -5.86 3.78 -9.41
CA CYS A 126 -5.91 5.19 -9.78
C CYS A 126 -6.28 5.36 -11.27
N ILE A 127 -5.64 4.60 -12.16
CA ILE A 127 -5.95 4.59 -13.59
C ILE A 127 -7.41 4.19 -13.83
N GLY A 128 -7.84 3.05 -13.27
CA GLY A 128 -9.19 2.52 -13.48
C GLY A 128 -10.30 3.44 -12.95
N LYS A 129 -10.02 4.23 -11.91
CA LYS A 129 -10.94 5.23 -11.35
C LYS A 129 -10.81 6.63 -11.99
N GLY A 130 -9.84 6.84 -12.89
CA GLY A 130 -9.56 8.16 -13.45
C GLY A 130 -9.07 9.17 -12.40
N ILE A 131 -8.39 8.70 -11.34
CA ILE A 131 -7.83 9.56 -10.29
C ILE A 131 -6.38 9.89 -10.65
N PRO A 132 -6.06 11.15 -10.98
CA PRO A 132 -4.69 11.53 -11.31
C PRO A 132 -3.81 11.54 -10.04
N VAL A 133 -2.62 10.95 -10.16
CA VAL A 133 -1.53 11.16 -9.19
C VAL A 133 -0.77 12.40 -9.62
N ILE A 134 -0.78 13.44 -8.80
CA ILE A 134 0.01 14.66 -9.03
C ILE A 134 1.43 14.37 -8.56
N TRP A 135 2.24 13.79 -9.44
CA TRP A 135 3.56 13.23 -9.08
C TRP A 135 4.51 14.24 -8.43
N SER A 136 4.43 15.52 -8.80
CA SER A 136 5.21 16.60 -8.18
C SER A 136 4.92 16.79 -6.69
N ASP A 137 3.73 16.41 -6.23
CA ASP A 137 3.29 16.62 -4.84
C ASP A 137 3.72 15.47 -3.92
N VAL A 138 4.04 14.31 -4.52
CA VAL A 138 4.34 13.05 -3.82
C VAL A 138 5.80 12.60 -3.96
N ILE A 139 6.60 13.37 -4.69
CA ILE A 139 8.05 13.20 -4.78
C ILE A 139 8.77 13.64 -3.51
#